data_AF-H9GQM4-F1
#
_entry.id   AF-H9GQM4-F1
#
_cell.length_a   1.000
_cell.length_b   1.000
_cell.length_c   1.000
_cell.angle_alpha   90.00
_cell.angle_beta   90.00
_cell.angle_gamma   90.00
#
_symmetry.space_group_name_H-M   'P 1'
#
loop_
_entity.id
_entity.type
_entity.pdbx_description
1 polymer ?
#
loop_
_entity_poly.entity_id
_entity_poly.type
_entity_poly.pdbx_seq_one_letter_code
_entity_poly.pdbx_strand_id
1 'polypeptide(L)'
;MKRGMSLRSISLTNRREREREDFILSVSVLFQGYFAAAADILKHLKQRFPPNSQHAQLWMLFDQKIQFDRAMNDGKYHVADSLVAGITALNSVEGVYRKAVVLKEQNQMSEAHRLLQKLLIHCQKTKNMEMAIRVLLAIAKLYWRSMRHTTALPVLLQALANWIKVIIPLSL
;
A
#
# COMPACT_ATOMS: atom_id res chain seq x y z
N MET A 1 15.19 44.93 -8.07
CA MET A 1 15.80 43.83 -7.29
C MET A 1 14.90 42.60 -7.33
N LYS A 2 15.04 41.72 -8.34
CA LYS A 2 14.46 40.37 -8.33
C LYS A 2 15.58 39.41 -7.96
N ARG A 3 15.48 38.78 -6.78
CA ARG A 3 16.47 37.83 -6.27
C ARG A 3 16.58 36.66 -7.24
N GLY A 4 17.75 36.47 -7.82
CA GLY A 4 18.09 35.28 -8.61
C GLY A 4 18.00 34.05 -7.71
N MET A 5 16.98 33.22 -7.92
CA MET A 5 16.99 31.85 -7.42
C MET A 5 18.11 31.11 -8.15
N SER A 6 19.16 30.79 -7.41
CA SER A 6 20.36 30.12 -7.91
C SER A 6 20.01 28.78 -8.55
N LEU A 7 20.49 28.52 -9.78
CA LEU A 7 20.37 27.23 -10.47
C LEU A 7 20.87 26.03 -9.62
N ARG A 8 21.68 26.29 -8.57
CA ARG A 8 22.10 25.28 -7.59
C ARG A 8 20.99 24.81 -6.65
N SER A 9 20.00 25.64 -6.32
CA SER A 9 18.88 25.20 -5.47
C SER A 9 17.94 24.27 -6.25
N ILE A 10 17.74 24.52 -7.55
CA ILE A 10 16.90 23.69 -8.43
C ILE A 10 17.55 22.31 -8.65
N SER A 11 18.88 22.24 -8.82
CA SER A 11 19.57 20.95 -8.99
C SER A 11 19.61 20.10 -7.71
N LEU A 12 19.69 20.73 -6.52
CA LEU A 12 19.64 20.05 -5.22
C LEU A 12 18.23 19.55 -4.85
N THR A 13 17.18 20.20 -5.33
CA THR A 13 15.80 19.73 -5.16
C THR A 13 15.53 18.55 -6.08
N ASN A 14 15.93 18.64 -7.36
CA ASN A 14 15.84 17.53 -8.33
C ASN A 14 16.71 16.31 -7.98
N ARG A 15 17.82 16.50 -7.24
CA ARG A 15 18.65 15.38 -6.75
C ARG A 15 18.00 14.69 -5.54
N ARG A 16 17.41 15.46 -4.62
CA ARG A 16 16.65 14.92 -3.48
C ARG A 16 15.33 14.26 -3.90
N GLU A 17 14.71 14.72 -4.98
CA GLU A 17 13.51 14.07 -5.55
C GLU A 17 13.86 12.78 -6.30
N ARG A 18 14.95 12.75 -7.07
CA ARG A 18 15.44 11.48 -7.65
C ARG A 18 15.88 10.46 -6.60
N GLU A 19 16.57 10.89 -5.54
CA GLU A 19 16.89 10.00 -4.42
C GLU A 19 15.63 9.52 -3.67
N ARG A 20 14.53 10.29 -3.68
CA ARG A 20 13.22 9.89 -3.12
C ARG A 20 12.49 8.89 -4.02
N GLU A 21 12.54 9.08 -5.33
CA GLU A 21 11.94 8.16 -6.31
C GLU A 21 12.71 6.85 -6.35
N ASP A 22 14.05 6.89 -6.37
CA ASP A 22 14.92 5.72 -6.25
C ASP A 22 14.70 4.99 -4.92
N PHE A 23 14.40 5.73 -3.84
CA PHE A 23 14.08 5.15 -2.54
C PHE A 23 12.70 4.48 -2.51
N ILE A 24 11.67 5.10 -3.09
CA ILE A 24 10.33 4.52 -3.21
C ILE A 24 10.32 3.33 -4.18
N LEU A 25 11.10 3.38 -5.26
CA LEU A 25 11.32 2.27 -6.21
C LEU A 25 12.07 1.11 -5.56
N SER A 26 13.17 1.38 -4.86
CA SER A 26 13.91 0.37 -4.09
C SER A 26 12.99 -0.32 -3.08
N VAL A 27 12.19 0.46 -2.33
CA VAL A 27 11.22 -0.09 -1.38
C VAL A 27 10.11 -0.88 -2.08
N SER A 28 9.60 -0.44 -3.23
CA SER A 28 8.54 -1.15 -3.98
C SER A 28 9.03 -2.48 -4.59
N VAL A 29 10.28 -2.54 -5.05
CA VAL A 29 10.89 -3.75 -5.63
C VAL A 29 11.19 -4.81 -4.56
N LEU A 30 11.43 -4.41 -3.30
CA LEU A 30 11.86 -5.31 -2.23
C LEU A 30 10.76 -6.13 -1.55
N PHE A 31 9.48 -5.81 -1.76
CA PHE A 31 8.35 -6.51 -1.08
C PHE A 31 7.97 -7.88 -1.68
N GLN A 32 8.73 -8.41 -2.64
CA GLN A 32 8.57 -9.77 -3.15
C GLN A 32 9.19 -10.83 -2.21
N GLY A 33 8.81 -10.84 -0.93
CA GLY A 33 9.15 -11.92 0.02
C GLY A 33 10.49 -11.80 0.76
N TYR A 34 11.29 -10.76 0.52
CA TYR A 34 12.61 -10.59 1.16
C TYR A 34 12.54 -9.75 2.45
N PHE A 35 12.02 -10.35 3.52
CA PHE A 35 11.86 -9.70 4.82
C PHE A 35 13.16 -9.24 5.49
N ALA A 36 14.30 -9.86 5.17
CA ALA A 36 15.61 -9.52 5.74
C ALA A 36 16.14 -8.19 5.18
N ALA A 37 16.17 -8.06 3.85
CA ALA A 37 16.61 -6.83 3.19
C ALA A 37 15.72 -5.63 3.54
N ALA A 38 14.41 -5.85 3.73
CA ALA A 38 13.50 -4.83 4.19
C ALA A 38 13.82 -4.32 5.62
N ALA A 39 14.33 -5.20 6.50
CA ALA A 39 14.71 -4.83 7.86
C ALA A 39 15.98 -3.96 7.90
N ASP A 40 16.96 -4.27 7.06
CA ASP A 40 18.20 -3.48 6.95
C ASP A 40 17.91 -2.06 6.43
N ILE A 41 17.02 -1.94 5.44
CA ILE A 41 16.59 -0.63 4.92
C ILE A 41 15.81 0.15 5.98
N LEU A 42 14.92 -0.52 6.73
CA LEU A 42 14.23 0.09 7.86
C LEU A 42 15.18 0.60 8.94
N LYS A 43 16.26 -0.15 9.22
CA LYS A 43 17.30 0.29 10.17
C LYS A 43 17.97 1.57 9.69
N HIS A 44 18.35 1.63 8.41
CA HIS A 44 18.92 2.85 7.82
C HIS A 44 17.95 4.03 7.83
N LEU A 45 16.66 3.78 7.58
CA LEU A 45 15.60 4.79 7.64
C LEU A 45 15.43 5.36 9.04
N LYS A 46 15.36 4.50 10.07
CA LYS A 46 15.22 4.93 11.48
C LYS A 46 16.41 5.77 11.94
N GLN A 47 17.62 5.44 11.48
CA GLN A 47 18.83 6.23 11.77
C GLN A 47 18.81 7.60 11.10
N ARG A 48 18.28 7.69 9.88
CA ARG A 48 18.28 8.93 9.09
C ARG A 48 17.10 9.85 9.38
N PHE A 49 15.97 9.30 9.84
CA PHE A 49 14.74 10.02 10.12
C PHE A 49 14.21 9.69 11.52
N PRO A 50 14.62 10.45 12.56
CA PRO A 50 14.14 10.20 13.92
C PRO A 50 12.62 10.44 14.07
N PRO A 51 11.98 9.90 15.12
CA PRO A 51 10.51 9.85 15.26
C PRO A 51 9.81 11.22 15.27
N ASN A 52 10.54 12.27 15.61
CA ASN A 52 10.09 13.66 15.63
C ASN A 52 10.19 14.37 14.26
N SER A 53 10.67 13.69 13.23
CA SER A 53 10.76 14.23 11.87
C SER A 53 9.45 14.04 11.10
N GLN A 54 9.14 14.96 10.18
CA GLN A 54 7.95 14.89 9.31
C GLN A 54 7.89 13.60 8.45
N HIS A 55 9.03 12.94 8.24
CA HIS A 55 9.13 11.73 7.42
C HIS A 55 9.11 10.44 8.25
N ALA A 56 9.00 10.54 9.58
CA ALA A 56 8.97 9.37 10.45
C ALA A 56 7.77 8.46 10.17
N GLN A 57 6.63 9.07 9.85
CA GLN A 57 5.38 8.35 9.55
C GLN A 57 5.52 7.38 8.37
N LEU A 58 6.39 7.68 7.40
CA LEU A 58 6.62 6.81 6.24
C LEU A 58 7.27 5.50 6.66
N TRP A 59 8.41 5.56 7.36
CA TRP A 59 9.08 4.34 7.81
C TRP A 59 8.27 3.60 8.87
N MET A 60 7.53 4.31 9.73
CA MET A 60 6.64 3.69 10.71
C MET A 60 5.53 2.89 10.01
N LEU A 61 4.94 3.44 8.94
CA LEU A 61 3.93 2.74 8.14
C LEU A 61 4.53 1.50 7.47
N PHE A 62 5.75 1.60 6.93
CA PHE A 62 6.44 0.46 6.35
C PHE A 62 6.74 -0.63 7.38
N ASP A 63 7.23 -0.25 8.55
CA ASP A 63 7.51 -1.16 9.67
C ASP A 63 6.24 -1.94 10.06
N GLN A 64 5.12 -1.22 10.24
CA GLN A 64 3.82 -1.82 10.56
C GLN A 64 3.31 -2.75 9.42
N LYS A 65 3.46 -2.36 8.15
CA LYS A 65 3.08 -3.21 7.00
C LYS A 65 3.90 -4.50 6.94
N ILE A 66 5.20 -4.43 7.20
CA ILE A 66 6.08 -5.62 7.22
C ILE A 66 5.71 -6.55 8.36
N GLN A 67 5.50 -6.02 9.57
CA GLN A 67 5.07 -6.81 10.71
C GLN A 67 3.71 -7.47 10.46
N PHE A 68 2.78 -6.74 9.82
CA PHE A 68 1.49 -7.27 9.42
C PHE A 68 1.65 -8.43 8.43
N ASP A 69 2.43 -8.25 7.37
CA ASP A 69 2.64 -9.28 6.34
C ASP A 69 3.30 -10.54 6.92
N ARG A 70 4.26 -10.39 7.85
CA ARG A 70 4.85 -11.53 8.59
C ARG A 70 3.80 -12.24 9.45
N ALA A 71 3.02 -11.50 10.24
CA ALA A 71 1.98 -12.07 11.09
C ALA A 71 0.92 -12.82 10.28
N MET A 72 0.53 -12.29 9.10
CA MET A 72 -0.39 -12.94 8.19
C MET A 72 0.18 -14.23 7.61
N ASN A 73 1.46 -14.23 7.21
CA ASN A 73 2.13 -15.42 6.67
C ASN A 73 2.30 -16.52 7.73
N ASP A 74 2.55 -16.13 8.98
CA ASP A 74 2.62 -17.04 10.14
C ASP A 74 1.24 -17.58 10.58
N GLY A 75 0.14 -17.12 9.98
CA GLY A 75 -1.22 -17.45 10.42
C GLY A 75 -1.65 -16.79 11.74
N LYS A 76 -0.86 -15.84 12.26
CA LYS A 76 -1.11 -15.12 13.53
C LYS A 76 -2.06 -13.94 13.30
N TYR A 77 -3.30 -14.24 12.92
CA TYR A 77 -4.28 -13.20 12.54
C TYR A 77 -4.65 -12.24 13.66
N HIS A 78 -4.59 -12.67 14.93
CA HIS A 78 -4.82 -11.78 16.08
C HIS A 78 -3.72 -10.70 16.21
N VAL A 79 -2.46 -11.06 15.95
CA VAL A 79 -1.34 -10.12 15.91
C VAL A 79 -1.51 -9.17 14.73
N ALA A 80 -1.83 -9.70 13.55
CA ALA A 80 -2.11 -8.88 12.37
C ALA A 80 -3.25 -7.87 12.64
N ASP A 81 -4.30 -8.27 13.35
CA ASP A 81 -5.40 -7.38 13.71
C ASP A 81 -4.99 -6.26 14.65
N SER A 82 -4.13 -6.54 15.64
CA SER A 82 -3.62 -5.53 16.57
C SER A 82 -2.81 -4.42 15.85
N LEU A 83 -2.11 -4.77 14.76
CA LEU A 83 -1.34 -3.84 13.94
C LEU A 83 -2.22 -2.94 13.05
N VAL A 84 -3.47 -3.33 12.78
CA VAL A 84 -4.38 -2.54 11.93
C VAL A 84 -4.64 -1.15 12.50
N ALA A 85 -4.75 -1.01 13.83
CA ALA A 85 -4.98 0.29 14.45
C ALA A 85 -3.80 1.25 14.20
N GLY A 86 -2.56 0.75 14.36
CA GLY A 86 -1.34 1.50 14.06
C GLY A 86 -1.24 1.90 12.59
N ILE A 87 -1.57 0.98 11.67
CA ILE A 87 -1.60 1.28 10.23
C ILE A 87 -2.68 2.32 9.92
N THR A 88 -3.87 2.21 10.51
CA THR A 88 -5.01 3.13 10.27
C THR A 88 -4.69 4.55 10.73
N ALA A 89 -3.98 4.70 11.85
CA ALA A 89 -3.53 5.99 12.36
C ALA A 89 -2.54 6.69 11.41
N LEU A 90 -1.73 5.91 10.67
CA LEU A 90 -0.76 6.42 9.71
C LEU A 90 -1.33 6.57 8.28
N ASN A 91 -2.25 5.69 7.90
CA ASN A 91 -2.92 5.68 6.60
C ASN A 91 -4.27 4.96 6.73
N SER A 92 -5.35 5.73 6.77
CA SER A 92 -6.70 5.22 6.97
C SER A 92 -7.16 4.26 5.87
N VAL A 93 -6.78 4.54 4.61
CA VAL A 93 -7.16 3.73 3.45
C VAL A 93 -6.47 2.36 3.48
N GLU A 94 -5.15 2.33 3.75
CA GLU A 94 -4.39 1.10 3.91
C GLU A 94 -4.89 0.31 5.14
N GLY A 95 -5.21 0.99 6.25
CA GLY A 95 -5.75 0.37 7.45
C GLY A 95 -7.05 -0.40 7.21
N VAL A 96 -8.02 0.23 6.53
CA VAL A 96 -9.29 -0.42 6.16
C VAL A 96 -9.05 -1.61 5.23
N TYR A 97 -8.15 -1.48 4.26
CA TYR A 97 -7.77 -2.59 3.38
C TYR A 97 -7.22 -3.77 4.18
N ARG A 98 -6.26 -3.52 5.08
CA ARG A 98 -5.61 -4.53 5.92
C ARG A 98 -6.59 -5.22 6.87
N LYS A 99 -7.53 -4.47 7.46
CA LYS A 99 -8.63 -5.04 8.26
C LYS A 99 -9.46 -6.03 7.45
N ALA A 100 -9.84 -5.67 6.23
CA ALA A 100 -10.61 -6.56 5.38
C ALA A 100 -9.85 -7.85 5.01
N VAL A 101 -8.52 -7.77 4.85
CA VAL A 101 -7.68 -8.95 4.61
C VAL A 101 -7.65 -9.87 5.83
N VAL A 102 -7.53 -9.34 7.05
CA VAL A 102 -7.59 -10.14 8.29
C VAL A 102 -8.94 -10.85 8.42
N LEU A 103 -10.04 -10.11 8.25
CA LEU A 103 -11.39 -10.65 8.34
C LEU A 103 -11.63 -11.78 7.34
N LYS A 104 -11.06 -11.67 6.13
CA LYS A 104 -11.11 -12.73 5.13
C LYS A 104 -10.41 -14.00 5.61
N GLU A 105 -9.22 -13.92 6.19
CA GLU A 105 -8.52 -15.12 6.68
C GLU A 105 -9.15 -15.69 7.96
N GLN A 106 -9.90 -14.87 8.71
CA GLN A 106 -10.74 -15.32 9.83
C GLN A 106 -12.11 -15.87 9.38
N ASN A 107 -12.31 -16.14 8.09
CA ASN A 107 -13.58 -16.59 7.49
C ASN A 107 -14.78 -15.65 7.69
N GLN A 108 -14.57 -14.40 8.10
CA GLN A 108 -15.62 -13.37 8.20
C GLN A 108 -15.88 -12.70 6.85
N MET A 109 -16.26 -13.52 5.85
CA MET A 109 -16.29 -13.15 4.44
C MET A 109 -17.28 -12.02 4.11
N SER A 110 -18.47 -12.04 4.74
CA SER A 110 -19.50 -11.02 4.52
C SER A 110 -19.04 -9.63 4.97
N GLU A 111 -18.36 -9.58 6.12
CA GLU A 111 -17.86 -8.34 6.70
C GLU A 111 -16.64 -7.81 5.93
N ALA A 112 -15.72 -8.70 5.55
CA ALA A 112 -14.62 -8.38 4.64
C ALA A 112 -15.13 -7.80 3.32
N HIS A 113 -16.16 -8.41 2.73
CA HIS A 113 -16.77 -7.95 1.49
C HIS A 113 -17.40 -6.56 1.62
N ARG A 114 -18.17 -6.33 2.70
CA ARG A 114 -18.80 -5.05 3.00
C ARG A 114 -17.77 -3.92 3.12
N LEU A 115 -16.66 -4.17 3.83
CA LEU A 115 -15.58 -3.20 3.97
C LEU A 115 -14.88 -2.90 2.64
N LEU A 116 -14.58 -3.93 1.84
CA LEU A 116 -13.93 -3.76 0.54
C LEU A 116 -14.82 -2.99 -0.44
N GLN A 117 -16.12 -3.22 -0.47
CA GLN A 117 -17.04 -2.45 -1.32
C GLN A 117 -17.05 -0.96 -0.95
N LYS A 118 -17.15 -0.65 0.35
CA LYS A 118 -17.07 0.75 0.84
C LYS A 118 -15.75 1.39 0.47
N LEU A 119 -14.65 0.66 0.63
CA LEU A 119 -13.31 1.14 0.30
C LEU A 119 -13.16 1.38 -1.20
N LEU A 120 -13.70 0.50 -2.06
CA LEU A 120 -13.66 0.67 -3.52
C LEU A 120 -14.33 1.98 -3.95
N ILE A 121 -15.52 2.26 -3.43
CA ILE A 121 -16.26 3.52 -3.70
C ILE A 121 -15.41 4.72 -3.28
N HIS A 122 -14.78 4.66 -2.11
CA HIS A 122 -13.90 5.71 -1.62
C HIS A 122 -12.67 5.91 -2.54
N CYS A 123 -12.01 4.83 -2.96
CA CYS A 123 -10.85 4.88 -3.85
C CYS A 123 -11.20 5.45 -5.23
N GLN A 124 -12.38 5.14 -5.77
CA GLN A 124 -12.87 5.70 -7.03
C GLN A 124 -13.13 7.20 -6.91
N LYS A 125 -13.75 7.66 -5.81
CA LYS A 125 -13.98 9.10 -5.56
C LYS A 125 -12.68 9.88 -5.39
N THR A 126 -11.69 9.30 -4.71
CA THR A 126 -10.39 9.92 -4.45
C THR A 126 -9.38 9.74 -5.59
N LYS A 127 -9.76 9.06 -6.68
CA LYS A 127 -8.88 8.71 -7.82
C LYS A 127 -7.63 7.91 -7.41
N ASN A 128 -7.66 7.22 -6.28
CA ASN A 128 -6.58 6.32 -5.86
C ASN A 128 -6.69 4.99 -6.60
N MET A 129 -6.19 4.97 -7.84
CA MET A 129 -6.32 3.82 -8.75
C MET A 129 -5.54 2.60 -8.28
N GLU A 130 -4.34 2.79 -7.71
CA GLU A 130 -3.53 1.68 -7.18
C GLU A 130 -4.28 0.91 -6.10
N MET A 131 -4.87 1.63 -5.12
CA MET A 131 -5.66 1.00 -4.08
C MET A 131 -6.95 0.39 -4.63
N ALA A 132 -7.61 1.05 -5.59
CA ALA A 132 -8.80 0.49 -6.23
C ALA A 132 -8.51 -0.88 -6.88
N ILE A 133 -7.36 -1.02 -7.55
CA ILE A 133 -6.92 -2.30 -8.14
C ILE A 133 -6.69 -3.34 -7.05
N ARG A 134 -5.98 -3.00 -5.97
CA ARG A 134 -5.75 -3.92 -4.83
C ARG A 134 -7.06 -4.40 -4.21
N VAL A 135 -8.03 -3.51 -4.04
CA VAL A 135 -9.36 -3.82 -3.53
C VAL A 135 -10.15 -4.72 -4.48
N LEU A 136 -10.13 -4.44 -5.78
CA LEU A 136 -10.78 -5.29 -6.78
C LEU A 136 -10.20 -6.71 -6.78
N LEU A 137 -8.86 -6.84 -6.70
CA LEU A 137 -8.20 -8.14 -6.59
C LEU A 137 -8.60 -8.89 -5.31
N ALA A 138 -8.73 -8.19 -4.18
CA ALA A 138 -9.20 -8.79 -2.93
C ALA A 138 -10.65 -9.27 -3.02
N ILE A 139 -11.54 -8.49 -3.65
CA ILE A 139 -12.94 -8.88 -3.91
C ILE A 139 -13.01 -10.09 -4.84
N ALA A 140 -12.21 -10.12 -5.91
CA ALA A 140 -12.16 -11.27 -6.81
C ALA A 140 -11.73 -12.56 -6.09
N LYS A 141 -10.72 -12.47 -5.21
CA LYS A 141 -10.27 -13.60 -4.37
C LYS A 141 -11.36 -14.08 -3.41
N LEU A 142 -12.15 -13.17 -2.83
CA LEU A 142 -13.32 -13.53 -2.01
C LEU A 142 -14.35 -14.33 -2.82
N TYR A 143 -14.67 -13.88 -4.03
CA TYR A 143 -15.65 -14.55 -4.89
C TYR A 143 -15.18 -15.94 -5.32
N TRP A 144 -13.89 -16.09 -5.65
CA TRP A 144 -13.30 -17.37 -6.00
C TRP A 144 -13.42 -18.41 -4.87
N ARG A 145 -13.17 -18.03 -3.61
CA ARG A 145 -13.37 -18.91 -2.45
C ARG A 145 -14.83 -19.30 -2.22
N SER A 146 -15.78 -18.50 -2.68
CA SER A 146 -17.22 -18.75 -2.53
C SER A 146 -17.86 -19.53 -3.70
N MET A 147 -17.06 -20.15 -4.59
CA MET A 147 -17.51 -20.84 -5.81
C MET A 147 -18.35 -20.00 -6.79
N ARG A 148 -18.37 -18.66 -6.63
CA ARG A 148 -19.08 -17.74 -7.52
C ARG A 148 -18.19 -17.27 -8.67
N HIS A 149 -17.70 -18.23 -9.45
CA HIS A 149 -16.71 -18.00 -10.51
C HIS A 149 -17.21 -17.05 -11.61
N THR A 150 -18.50 -17.10 -11.94
CA THR A 150 -19.15 -16.23 -12.94
C THR A 150 -19.13 -14.74 -12.54
N THR A 151 -19.16 -14.42 -11.24
CA THR A 151 -19.05 -13.04 -10.73
C THR A 151 -17.60 -12.59 -10.46
N ALA A 152 -16.64 -13.51 -10.34
CA ALA A 152 -15.24 -13.16 -10.15
C ALA A 152 -14.59 -12.64 -11.44
N LEU A 153 -14.97 -13.23 -12.58
CA LEU A 153 -14.44 -12.90 -13.90
C LEU A 153 -14.58 -11.39 -14.27
N PRO A 154 -15.76 -10.75 -14.18
CA PRO A 154 -15.89 -9.33 -14.49
C PRO A 154 -15.07 -8.42 -13.56
N VAL A 155 -14.88 -8.82 -12.30
CA VAL A 155 -14.06 -8.05 -11.33
C VAL A 155 -12.57 -8.11 -11.70
N LEU A 156 -12.09 -9.27 -12.14
CA LEU A 156 -10.72 -9.44 -12.62
C LEU A 156 -10.48 -8.63 -13.91
N LEU A 157 -11.43 -8.67 -14.85
CA LEU A 157 -11.35 -7.87 -16.09
C LEU A 157 -11.31 -6.36 -15.78
N GLN A 158 -12.10 -5.90 -14.80
CA GLN A 158 -12.07 -4.51 -14.35
C GLN A 158 -10.72 -4.12 -13.73
N ALA A 159 -10.12 -5.00 -12.91
CA ALA A 159 -8.81 -4.77 -12.33
C ALA A 159 -7.72 -4.65 -13.42
N LEU A 160 -7.76 -5.54 -14.41
CA LEU A 160 -6.85 -5.52 -15.56
C LEU A 160 -7.00 -4.23 -16.38
N ALA A 161 -8.24 -3.84 -16.70
CA ALA A 161 -8.52 -2.62 -17.45
C ALA A 161 -8.02 -1.36 -16.72
N ASN A 162 -8.19 -1.32 -15.39
CA ASN A 162 -7.67 -0.22 -14.58
C ASN A 162 -6.13 -0.21 -14.54
N TRP A 163 -5.49 -1.38 -14.48
CA TRP A 163 -4.05 -1.48 -14.52
C TRP A 163 -3.47 -0.96 -15.85
N ILE A 164 -4.08 -1.32 -16.98
CA ILE A 164 -3.71 -0.83 -18.31
C ILE A 164 -3.82 0.70 -18.39
N LYS A 165 -4.89 1.29 -17.83
CA LYS A 165 -5.08 2.75 -17.79
C LYS A 165 -4.06 3.51 -16.94
N VAL A 166 -3.43 2.85 -15.97
CA VAL A 166 -2.36 3.47 -15.16
C VAL A 166 -1.01 3.44 -15.89
N ILE A 167 -0.81 2.45 -16.77
CA ILE A 167 0.45 2.26 -17.51
C ILE A 167 0.53 3.13 -18.78
N ILE A 168 -0.54 3.20 -19.56
CA ILE A 168 -0.53 3.95 -20.85
C ILE A 168 -0.19 5.45 -20.70
N PRO A 169 -0.64 6.19 -19.65
CA PRO A 169 -0.25 7.58 -19.46
C PRO A 169 1.22 7.81 -19.09
N LEU A 170 1.99 6.75 -18.77
CA LEU A 170 3.43 6.83 -18.49
C LEU A 170 4.30 6.61 -19.74
N SER A 171 3.69 6.38 -20.91
CA SER A 171 4.37 6.06 -22.18
C SER A 171 4.25 7.15 -23.26
N LEU A 172 3.74 8.33 -22.91
CA LEU A 172 3.59 9.54 -23.74
C LEU A 172 4.14 10.75 -22.97
#